data_AF-A0A847E8V2-F1
#
_entry.id   AF-A0A847E8V2-F1
#
_cell.length_a   1.000
_cell.length_b   1.000
_cell.length_c   1.000
_cell.angle_alpha   90.00
_cell.angle_beta   90.00
_cell.angle_gamma   90.00
#
_symmetry.space_group_name_H-M   'P 1'
#
loop_
_entity.id
_entity.type
_entity.pdbx_description
1 polymer ?
#
loop_
_entity_poly.entity_id
_entity_poly.type
_entity_poly.pdbx_seq_one_letter_code
_entity_poly.pdbx_strand_id
1 'polypeptide(L)'
;MTYKKKLIEVALPLEAINKASAREKSIRHGHPSTLHLWWARRPLAAARAVIFAQMVDDPSAHPDLFSTEKAQEKERQRLFRIIEDLVLWENTTNEKVLQQARDEIWQSWRYTCAENADHPKAKELFDRYKLPAFHDPFAGGGALPLEAQRLGLEAYASDLNPVAVLINKAMIEIPPKFAGKPPVNPEWQSKTPEEKAMRTWTGAHGLAEDVRYYGKWMRDEAEKRIGHLYPKIEITKEMVQERPDLKKYEGQKLTVIAWLWARTVKSPNPAFANVEVPLASSFMLSTKLGKEAYVEPVVEDGHYRFTVKVGKPKDAEAVKNGTKLSRGANFQCLMSGTPMSGDYIRSEGKSGRMGTRLMAVVADGNRERVYLTPTLEIETVARTAEPTWMPEGSFVEDARAFTPCIYGLKEWRHLFTQRQLAALTTFSDLVQEARCRAERDAQATSLP
;
A
#
# COMPACT_ATOMS: atom_id res chain seq x y z
N MET A 1 15.62 -43.76 -2.34
CA MET A 1 14.23 -43.28 -2.49
C MET A 1 13.76 -43.68 -3.87
N THR A 2 12.67 -44.43 -3.98
CA THR A 2 12.02 -44.68 -5.27
C THR A 2 11.30 -43.40 -5.66
N TYR A 3 11.61 -42.86 -6.84
CA TYR A 3 10.99 -41.63 -7.32
C TYR A 3 9.50 -41.84 -7.57
N LYS A 4 8.67 -40.92 -7.06
CA LYS A 4 7.22 -40.89 -7.24
C LYS A 4 6.84 -39.61 -7.96
N LYS A 5 6.06 -39.72 -9.03
CA LYS A 5 5.55 -38.56 -9.75
C LYS A 5 4.58 -37.80 -8.85
N LYS A 6 4.82 -36.50 -8.69
CA LYS A 6 3.90 -35.56 -8.04
C LYS A 6 2.89 -35.04 -9.04
N LEU A 7 1.74 -34.57 -8.54
CA LEU A 7 0.67 -34.05 -9.38
C LEU A 7 1.14 -32.90 -10.29
N ILE A 8 2.04 -32.05 -9.77
CA ILE A 8 2.65 -30.94 -10.52
C ILE A 8 3.45 -31.38 -11.76
N GLU A 9 3.96 -32.61 -11.78
CA GLU A 9 4.78 -33.14 -12.86
C GLU A 9 3.94 -33.72 -14.01
N VAL A 10 2.63 -33.86 -13.81
CA VAL A 10 1.72 -34.49 -14.77
C VAL A 10 0.72 -33.49 -15.33
N ALA A 11 -0.14 -32.92 -14.48
CA ALA A 11 -1.17 -31.99 -14.92
C ALA A 11 -1.74 -31.16 -13.77
N LEU A 12 -2.26 -29.98 -14.10
CA LEU A 12 -2.93 -29.06 -13.19
C LEU A 12 -4.17 -28.45 -13.86
N PRO A 13 -5.20 -28.04 -13.11
CA PRO A 13 -6.35 -27.32 -13.65
C PRO A 13 -5.98 -25.85 -13.94
N LEU A 14 -5.14 -25.64 -14.96
CA LEU A 14 -4.54 -24.34 -15.29
C LEU A 14 -5.58 -23.26 -15.57
N GLU A 15 -6.71 -23.60 -16.18
CA GLU A 15 -7.78 -22.64 -16.45
C GLU A 15 -8.33 -22.03 -15.15
N ALA A 16 -8.63 -22.87 -14.16
CA ALA A 16 -9.11 -22.42 -12.85
C ALA A 16 -8.06 -21.58 -12.11
N ILE A 17 -6.80 -22.05 -12.09
CA ILE A 17 -5.67 -21.34 -11.46
C ILE A 17 -5.46 -19.96 -12.09
N ASN A 18 -5.48 -19.87 -13.42
CA ASN A 18 -5.27 -18.62 -14.16
C ASN A 18 -6.42 -17.63 -13.93
N LYS A 19 -7.66 -18.11 -13.97
CA LYS A 19 -8.86 -17.29 -13.71
C LYS A 19 -8.83 -16.72 -12.29
N ALA A 20 -8.52 -17.54 -11.29
CA ALA A 20 -8.39 -17.11 -9.90
C ALA A 20 -7.24 -16.10 -9.71
N SER A 21 -6.07 -16.38 -10.29
CA SER A 21 -4.90 -15.50 -10.22
C SER A 21 -5.13 -14.14 -10.87
N ALA A 22 -5.90 -14.09 -11.97
CA ALA A 22 -6.28 -12.83 -12.61
C ALA A 22 -7.26 -12.02 -11.74
N ARG A 23 -8.25 -12.71 -11.15
CA ARG A 23 -9.23 -12.09 -10.24
C ARG A 23 -8.57 -11.50 -8.99
N GLU A 24 -7.56 -12.16 -8.43
CA GLU A 24 -6.86 -11.71 -7.22
C GLU A 24 -6.29 -10.28 -7.34
N LYS A 25 -5.88 -9.87 -8.56
CA LYS A 25 -5.31 -8.53 -8.81
C LYS A 25 -6.29 -7.38 -8.54
N SER A 26 -7.59 -7.63 -8.57
CA SER A 26 -8.62 -6.61 -8.30
C SER A 26 -9.09 -6.59 -6.85
N ILE A 27 -8.61 -7.51 -6.01
CA ILE A 27 -9.02 -7.62 -4.61
C ILE A 27 -8.30 -6.57 -3.77
N ARG A 28 -9.08 -5.73 -3.09
CA ARG A 28 -8.59 -4.59 -2.31
C ARG A 28 -8.85 -4.71 -0.81
N HIS A 29 -9.47 -5.80 -0.37
CA HIS A 29 -9.78 -6.03 1.04
C HIS A 29 -9.25 -7.40 1.48
N GLY A 30 -8.56 -7.46 2.62
CA GLY A 30 -8.00 -8.69 3.18
C GLY A 30 -6.81 -9.29 2.43
N HIS A 31 -6.46 -8.77 1.25
CA HIS A 31 -5.34 -9.26 0.46
C HIS A 31 -4.00 -8.72 1.00
N PRO A 32 -2.95 -9.54 1.16
CA PRO A 32 -1.64 -9.09 1.63
C PRO A 32 -1.01 -7.89 0.91
N SER A 33 -1.37 -7.64 -0.35
CA SER A 33 -0.94 -6.44 -1.10
C SER A 33 -1.48 -5.14 -0.55
N THR A 34 -2.52 -5.18 0.27
CA THR A 34 -3.07 -3.99 0.93
C THR A 34 -2.35 -3.67 2.23
N LEU A 35 -1.54 -4.60 2.78
CA LEU A 35 -0.61 -4.32 3.88
C LEU A 35 0.64 -3.64 3.35
N HIS A 36 1.29 -4.24 2.34
CA HIS A 36 2.41 -3.64 1.61
C HIS A 36 2.49 -4.19 0.19
N LEU A 37 2.73 -3.31 -0.77
CA LEU A 37 2.91 -3.69 -2.18
C LEU A 37 4.32 -4.23 -2.40
N TRP A 38 4.44 -5.50 -2.75
CA TRP A 38 5.71 -6.11 -3.15
C TRP A 38 5.72 -6.32 -4.65
N TRP A 39 6.73 -5.78 -5.35
CA TRP A 39 6.77 -5.69 -6.82
C TRP A 39 6.75 -7.05 -7.52
N ALA A 40 7.26 -8.10 -6.89
CA ALA A 40 7.36 -9.44 -7.47
C ALA A 40 6.46 -10.48 -6.76
N ARG A 41 5.37 -10.05 -6.09
CA ARG A 41 4.51 -11.00 -5.37
C ARG A 41 3.80 -11.95 -6.34
N ARG A 42 3.95 -13.26 -6.11
CA ARG A 42 3.24 -14.30 -6.85
C ARG A 42 1.76 -14.33 -6.42
N PRO A 43 0.83 -14.65 -7.34
CA PRO A 43 -0.57 -14.85 -6.98
C PRO A 43 -0.72 -15.94 -5.91
N LEU A 44 -1.50 -15.69 -4.87
CA LEU A 44 -1.72 -16.64 -3.78
C LEU A 44 -2.43 -17.91 -4.28
N ALA A 45 -3.40 -17.74 -5.20
CA ALA A 45 -4.05 -18.85 -5.88
C ALA A 45 -3.05 -19.81 -6.52
N ALA A 46 -2.10 -19.29 -7.32
CA ALA A 46 -1.07 -20.10 -7.96
C ALA A 46 -0.11 -20.73 -6.94
N ALA A 47 0.33 -19.97 -5.93
CA ALA A 47 1.20 -20.47 -4.87
C ALA A 47 0.58 -21.67 -4.13
N ARG A 48 -0.69 -21.55 -3.72
CA ARG A 48 -1.44 -22.62 -3.05
C ARG A 48 -1.58 -23.87 -3.90
N ALA A 49 -1.96 -23.72 -5.17
CA ALA A 49 -2.11 -24.84 -6.09
C ALA A 49 -0.79 -25.59 -6.32
N VAL A 50 0.31 -24.85 -6.52
CA VAL A 50 1.65 -25.40 -6.75
C VAL A 50 2.15 -26.15 -5.52
N ILE A 51 2.00 -25.59 -4.31
CA ILE A 51 2.43 -26.25 -3.07
C ILE A 51 1.64 -27.54 -2.86
N PHE A 52 0.31 -27.50 -3.01
CA PHE A 52 -0.53 -28.70 -2.90
C PHE A 52 -0.08 -29.78 -3.89
N ALA A 53 0.10 -29.42 -5.16
CA ALA A 53 0.46 -30.37 -6.21
C ALA A 53 1.92 -30.88 -6.12
N GLN A 54 2.80 -30.18 -5.41
CA GLN A 54 4.15 -30.66 -5.07
C GLN A 54 4.11 -31.69 -3.93
N MET A 55 3.18 -31.53 -2.99
CA MET A 55 3.08 -32.41 -1.83
C MET A 55 2.30 -33.69 -2.13
N VAL A 56 1.32 -33.63 -3.02
CA VAL A 56 0.45 -34.76 -3.36
C VAL A 56 0.99 -35.54 -4.58
N ASP A 57 1.10 -36.86 -4.42
CA ASP A 57 1.48 -37.77 -5.52
C ASP A 57 0.42 -37.79 -6.63
N ASP A 58 0.85 -37.93 -7.89
CA ASP A 58 -0.08 -38.27 -8.96
C ASP A 58 -0.57 -39.73 -8.77
N PRO A 59 -1.84 -40.04 -9.07
CA PRO A 59 -2.37 -41.40 -8.93
C PRO A 59 -1.57 -42.47 -9.71
N SER A 60 -0.87 -42.11 -10.80
CA SER A 60 0.01 -43.05 -11.52
C SER A 60 1.22 -43.53 -10.71
N ALA A 61 1.54 -42.84 -9.61
CA ALA A 61 2.60 -43.23 -8.69
C ALA A 61 2.17 -44.34 -7.72
N HIS A 62 0.87 -44.67 -7.66
CA HIS A 62 0.28 -45.69 -6.77
C HIS A 62 -0.53 -46.73 -7.58
N PRO A 63 0.13 -47.57 -8.42
CA PRO A 63 -0.55 -48.52 -9.30
C PRO A 63 -1.28 -49.65 -8.56
N ASP A 64 -0.92 -49.90 -7.31
CA ASP A 64 -1.61 -50.81 -6.38
C ASP A 64 -2.98 -50.28 -5.96
N LEU A 65 -3.14 -48.95 -5.85
CA LEU A 65 -4.41 -48.29 -5.54
C LEU A 65 -5.18 -47.93 -6.82
N PHE A 66 -4.47 -47.55 -7.89
CA PHE A 66 -5.02 -47.07 -9.15
C PHE A 66 -4.45 -47.85 -10.33
N SER A 67 -4.92 -49.09 -10.48
CA SER A 67 -4.37 -50.08 -11.42
C SER A 67 -4.64 -49.83 -12.90
N THR A 68 -5.51 -48.89 -13.25
CA THR A 68 -5.85 -48.56 -14.65
C THR A 68 -5.75 -47.07 -14.91
N GLU A 69 -5.45 -46.69 -16.15
CA GLU A 69 -5.42 -45.28 -16.57
C GLU A 69 -6.75 -44.55 -16.27
N LYS A 70 -7.88 -45.26 -16.44
CA LYS A 70 -9.21 -44.70 -16.11
C LYS A 70 -9.38 -44.45 -14.61
N ALA A 71 -8.85 -45.32 -13.75
CA ALA A 71 -8.87 -45.11 -12.30
C ALA A 71 -7.95 -43.95 -11.89
N GLN A 72 -6.75 -43.87 -12.49
CA GLN A 72 -5.80 -42.78 -12.27
C GLN A 72 -6.40 -41.44 -12.69
N GLU A 73 -7.02 -41.36 -13.86
CA GLU A 73 -7.67 -40.14 -14.34
C GLU A 73 -8.86 -39.74 -13.47
N LYS A 74 -9.70 -40.69 -13.03
CA LYS A 74 -10.81 -40.41 -12.12
C LYS A 74 -10.32 -39.79 -10.81
N GLU A 75 -9.24 -40.32 -10.25
CA GLU A 75 -8.65 -39.79 -9.03
C GLU A 75 -7.98 -38.43 -9.25
N ARG A 76 -7.28 -38.25 -10.37
CA ARG A 76 -6.67 -36.97 -10.75
C ARG A 76 -7.74 -35.87 -10.85
N GLN A 77 -8.89 -36.17 -11.43
CA GLN A 77 -10.02 -35.24 -11.49
C GLN A 77 -10.60 -34.93 -10.10
N ARG A 78 -10.55 -35.86 -9.14
CA ARG A 78 -10.92 -35.58 -7.73
C ARG A 78 -9.94 -34.59 -7.11
N LEU A 79 -8.63 -34.81 -7.28
CA LEU A 79 -7.59 -33.91 -6.79
C LEU A 79 -7.67 -32.52 -7.45
N PHE A 80 -8.04 -32.45 -8.73
CA PHE A 80 -8.26 -31.18 -9.43
C PHE A 80 -9.41 -30.38 -8.84
N ARG A 81 -10.51 -31.01 -8.46
CA ARG A 81 -11.62 -30.31 -7.77
C ARG A 81 -11.16 -29.69 -6.44
N ILE A 82 -10.27 -30.37 -5.71
CA ILE A 82 -9.67 -29.79 -4.51
C ILE A 82 -8.87 -28.54 -4.87
N ILE A 83 -8.05 -28.57 -5.92
CA ILE A 83 -7.30 -27.39 -6.39
C ILE A 83 -8.26 -26.27 -6.83
N GLU A 84 -9.30 -26.60 -7.59
CA GLU A 84 -10.31 -25.64 -8.07
C GLU A 84 -10.99 -24.91 -6.91
N ASP A 85 -11.35 -25.63 -5.84
CA ASP A 85 -11.90 -25.03 -4.63
C ASP A 85 -10.84 -24.23 -3.86
N LEU A 86 -9.62 -24.75 -3.75
CA LEU A 86 -8.51 -24.10 -3.05
C LEU A 86 -8.18 -22.74 -3.67
N VAL A 87 -8.16 -22.61 -5.00
CA VAL A 87 -7.71 -21.37 -5.66
C VAL A 87 -8.70 -20.21 -5.52
N LEU A 88 -9.95 -20.46 -5.15
CA LEU A 88 -10.95 -19.41 -4.98
C LEU A 88 -10.61 -18.51 -3.79
N TRP A 89 -10.69 -17.20 -3.99
CA TRP A 89 -10.40 -16.21 -2.95
C TRP A 89 -11.30 -16.38 -1.71
N GLU A 90 -12.58 -16.68 -1.95
CA GLU A 90 -13.59 -16.91 -0.91
C GLU A 90 -13.23 -18.07 0.02
N ASN A 91 -12.43 -19.02 -0.46
CA ASN A 91 -12.04 -20.21 0.28
C ASN A 91 -10.71 -20.07 1.02
N THR A 92 -10.04 -18.91 0.94
CA THR A 92 -8.71 -18.69 1.56
C THR A 92 -8.68 -18.86 3.08
N THR A 93 -9.83 -18.80 3.74
CA THR A 93 -10.01 -19.04 5.18
C THR A 93 -11.10 -20.08 5.46
N ASN A 94 -11.50 -20.87 4.46
CA ASN A 94 -12.52 -21.90 4.61
C ASN A 94 -11.87 -23.19 5.14
N GLU A 95 -11.95 -23.41 6.45
CA GLU A 95 -11.30 -24.56 7.11
C GLU A 95 -11.76 -25.91 6.55
N LYS A 96 -12.99 -26.04 6.05
CA LYS A 96 -13.44 -27.30 5.43
C LYS A 96 -12.65 -27.61 4.16
N VAL A 97 -12.44 -26.59 3.31
CA VAL A 97 -11.67 -26.73 2.05
C VAL A 97 -10.19 -26.92 2.35
N LEU A 98 -9.63 -26.16 3.29
CA LEU A 98 -8.23 -26.29 3.71
C LEU A 98 -7.97 -27.67 4.34
N GLN A 99 -8.89 -28.19 5.15
CA GLN A 99 -8.72 -29.49 5.79
C GLN A 99 -8.71 -30.63 4.78
N GLN A 100 -9.59 -30.59 3.76
CA GLN A 100 -9.56 -31.58 2.67
C GLN A 100 -8.19 -31.63 1.99
N ALA A 101 -7.59 -30.46 1.72
CA ALA A 101 -6.26 -30.39 1.12
C ALA A 101 -5.16 -30.91 2.06
N ARG A 102 -5.22 -30.54 3.36
CA ARG A 102 -4.29 -31.03 4.39
C ARG A 102 -4.34 -32.55 4.51
N ASP A 103 -5.53 -33.15 4.46
CA ASP A 103 -5.71 -34.60 4.57
C ASP A 103 -5.02 -35.35 3.42
N GLU A 104 -5.12 -34.84 2.18
CA GLU A 104 -4.41 -35.42 1.03
C GLU A 104 -2.89 -35.29 1.15
N ILE A 105 -2.39 -34.14 1.62
CA ILE A 105 -0.97 -33.91 1.88
C ILE A 105 -0.46 -34.92 2.92
N TRP A 106 -1.19 -35.10 4.02
CA TRP A 106 -0.85 -36.08 5.06
C TRP A 106 -0.88 -37.51 4.53
N GLN A 107 -1.86 -37.85 3.70
CA GLN A 107 -1.96 -39.19 3.14
C GLN A 107 -0.80 -39.51 2.19
N SER A 108 -0.46 -38.61 1.28
CA SER A 108 0.71 -38.76 0.39
C SER A 108 2.02 -38.83 1.18
N TRP A 109 2.15 -38.02 2.25
CA TRP A 109 3.32 -38.11 3.13
C TRP A 109 3.41 -39.46 3.86
N ARG A 110 2.29 -40.01 4.33
CA ARG A 110 2.26 -41.32 5.00
C ARG A 110 2.62 -42.46 4.06
N TYR A 111 2.22 -42.40 2.79
CA TYR A 111 2.69 -43.36 1.79
C TYR A 111 4.20 -43.25 1.61
N THR A 112 4.71 -42.02 1.43
CA THR A 112 6.15 -41.77 1.33
C THR A 112 6.90 -42.33 2.55
N CYS A 113 6.36 -42.18 3.76
CA CYS A 113 6.98 -42.73 4.97
C CYS A 113 6.96 -44.27 5.00
N ALA A 114 5.84 -44.89 4.64
CA ALA A 114 5.71 -46.34 4.62
C ALA A 114 6.67 -47.00 3.63
N GLU A 115 6.84 -46.40 2.45
CA GLU A 115 7.75 -46.90 1.41
C GLU A 115 9.23 -46.73 1.77
N ASN A 116 9.56 -45.78 2.65
CA ASN A 116 10.92 -45.53 3.11
C ASN A 116 11.15 -46.05 4.55
N ALA A 117 10.31 -46.99 5.03
CA ALA A 117 10.43 -47.56 6.36
C ALA A 117 11.79 -48.25 6.61
N ASP A 118 12.37 -48.85 5.57
CA ASP A 118 13.68 -49.53 5.64
C ASP A 118 14.87 -48.58 5.39
N HIS A 119 14.63 -47.27 5.21
CA HIS A 119 15.70 -46.31 5.02
C HIS A 119 16.58 -46.21 6.28
N PRO A 120 17.93 -46.14 6.20
CA PRO A 120 18.81 -46.08 7.38
C PRO A 120 18.51 -44.90 8.33
N LYS A 121 17.92 -43.84 7.77
CA LYS A 121 17.47 -42.65 8.50
C LYS A 121 15.93 -42.50 8.55
N ALA A 122 15.17 -43.58 8.43
CA ALA A 122 13.70 -43.53 8.39
C ALA A 122 13.10 -42.75 9.57
N LYS A 123 13.60 -43.00 10.78
CA LYS A 123 13.16 -42.30 12.00
C LYS A 123 13.39 -40.78 11.98
N GLU A 124 14.39 -40.30 11.24
CA GLU A 124 14.75 -38.88 11.14
C GLU A 124 14.05 -38.20 9.97
N LEU A 125 14.02 -38.84 8.81
CA LEU A 125 13.60 -38.22 7.54
C LEU A 125 12.16 -38.53 7.13
N PHE A 126 11.54 -39.58 7.69
CA PHE A 126 10.26 -40.13 7.25
C PHE A 126 9.31 -40.37 8.44
N ASP A 127 9.15 -39.36 9.29
CA ASP A 127 8.22 -39.39 10.41
C ASP A 127 6.76 -39.22 9.93
N ARG A 128 5.98 -40.29 10.04
CA ARG A 128 4.55 -40.31 9.64
C ARG A 128 3.65 -39.37 10.47
N TYR A 129 4.17 -38.81 11.57
CA TYR A 129 3.46 -37.88 12.46
C TYR A 129 3.96 -36.44 12.32
N LYS A 130 4.96 -36.17 11.47
CA LYS A 130 5.49 -34.83 11.21
C LYS A 130 5.70 -34.60 9.72
N LEU A 131 5.02 -33.60 9.16
CA LEU A 131 5.25 -33.17 7.77
C LEU A 131 6.66 -32.57 7.61
N PRO A 132 7.27 -32.69 6.41
CA PRO A 132 8.50 -31.96 6.11
C PRO A 132 8.26 -30.45 6.20
N ALA A 133 9.28 -29.72 6.66
CA ALA A 133 9.24 -28.27 6.73
C ALA A 133 9.30 -27.65 5.32
N PHE A 134 8.59 -26.55 5.12
CA PHE A 134 8.61 -25.76 3.90
C PHE A 134 9.68 -24.67 4.03
N HIS A 135 10.60 -24.57 3.06
CA HIS A 135 11.68 -23.58 3.08
C HIS A 135 11.63 -22.70 1.82
N ASP A 136 11.55 -21.38 2.00
CA ASP A 136 11.63 -20.39 0.93
C ASP A 136 12.73 -19.35 1.25
N PRO A 137 13.96 -19.53 0.72
CA PRO A 137 15.09 -18.65 1.04
C PRO A 137 15.03 -17.27 0.36
N PHE A 138 14.05 -17.03 -0.52
CA PHE A 138 13.85 -15.79 -1.27
C PHE A 138 12.38 -15.37 -1.28
N ALA A 139 11.78 -15.33 -0.09
CA ALA A 139 10.34 -15.28 0.08
C ALA A 139 9.69 -13.98 -0.44
N GLY A 140 10.46 -12.89 -0.54
CA GLY A 140 9.97 -11.59 -1.00
C GLY A 140 8.68 -11.17 -0.30
N GLY A 141 7.59 -11.08 -1.06
CA GLY A 141 6.27 -10.68 -0.55
C GLY A 141 5.53 -11.72 0.29
N GLY A 142 6.11 -12.91 0.52
CA GLY A 142 5.62 -13.93 1.44
C GLY A 142 4.48 -14.82 0.94
N ALA A 143 4.25 -14.88 -0.39
CA ALA A 143 3.12 -15.61 -0.96
C ALA A 143 3.21 -17.13 -0.71
N LEU A 144 4.34 -17.75 -1.04
CA LEU A 144 4.57 -19.19 -0.86
C LEU A 144 4.54 -19.62 0.63
N PRO A 145 5.31 -19.01 1.55
CA PRO A 145 5.30 -19.43 2.94
C PRO A 145 3.94 -19.20 3.63
N LEU A 146 3.18 -18.15 3.25
CA LEU A 146 1.82 -17.95 3.75
C LEU A 146 0.90 -19.10 3.34
N GLU A 147 0.93 -19.49 2.07
CA GLU A 147 0.08 -20.57 1.56
C GLU A 147 0.53 -21.94 2.07
N ALA A 148 1.84 -22.16 2.26
CA ALA A 148 2.36 -23.35 2.91
C ALA A 148 1.81 -23.49 4.35
N GLN A 149 1.82 -22.41 5.13
CA GLN A 149 1.23 -22.38 6.47
C GLN A 149 -0.27 -22.68 6.44
N ARG A 150 -1.03 -22.13 5.49
CA ARG A 150 -2.46 -22.43 5.31
C ARG A 150 -2.71 -23.91 5.01
N LEU A 151 -1.83 -24.53 4.24
CA LEU A 151 -1.84 -25.97 3.92
C LEU A 151 -1.27 -26.85 5.04
N GLY A 152 -0.95 -26.30 6.21
CA GLY A 152 -0.54 -27.06 7.40
C GLY A 152 0.95 -27.38 7.46
N LEU A 153 1.78 -26.81 6.59
CA LEU A 153 3.23 -26.98 6.62
C LEU A 153 3.89 -26.02 7.61
N GLU A 154 4.96 -26.47 8.25
CA GLU A 154 5.84 -25.62 9.04
C GLU A 154 6.72 -24.79 8.09
N ALA A 155 6.39 -23.51 7.91
CA ALA A 155 7.01 -22.65 6.92
C ALA A 155 8.15 -21.80 7.48
N TYR A 156 9.31 -21.89 6.85
CA TYR A 156 10.52 -21.10 7.08
C TYR A 156 10.80 -20.23 5.86
N ALA A 157 10.90 -18.93 6.08
CA ALA A 157 11.12 -17.95 5.02
C ALA A 157 12.31 -17.05 5.35
N SER A 158 13.16 -16.78 4.37
CA SER A 158 14.20 -15.75 4.49
C SER A 158 14.24 -14.85 3.26
N ASP A 159 14.85 -13.68 3.43
CA ASP A 159 15.14 -12.74 2.35
C ASP A 159 16.30 -11.83 2.79
N LEU A 160 17.09 -11.34 1.84
CA LEU A 160 18.13 -10.37 2.11
C LEU A 160 17.53 -8.97 2.37
N ASN A 161 16.39 -8.68 1.76
CA ASN A 161 15.73 -7.39 1.88
C ASN A 161 14.97 -7.28 3.23
N PRO A 162 15.32 -6.33 4.11
CA PRO A 162 14.66 -6.19 5.41
C PRO A 162 13.15 -5.89 5.30
N VAL A 163 12.70 -5.24 4.22
CA VAL A 163 11.28 -4.99 3.97
C VAL A 163 10.55 -6.30 3.69
N ALA A 164 11.12 -7.20 2.90
CA ALA A 164 10.56 -8.53 2.68
C ALA A 164 10.45 -9.31 3.99
N VAL A 165 11.52 -9.31 4.80
CA VAL A 165 11.52 -9.95 6.12
C VAL A 165 10.40 -9.39 7.01
N LEU A 166 10.24 -8.06 7.06
CA LEU A 166 9.18 -7.42 7.85
C LEU A 166 7.77 -7.82 7.38
N ILE A 167 7.53 -7.89 6.07
CA ILE A 167 6.25 -8.35 5.50
C ILE A 167 5.94 -9.78 5.95
N ASN A 168 6.92 -10.68 5.84
CA ASN A 168 6.76 -12.08 6.25
C ASN A 168 6.52 -12.19 7.76
N LYS A 169 7.24 -11.42 8.58
CA LYS A 169 6.99 -11.35 10.03
C LYS A 169 5.56 -10.92 10.36
N ALA A 170 5.11 -9.82 9.76
CA ALA A 170 3.78 -9.28 10.01
C ALA A 170 2.64 -10.20 9.56
N MET A 171 2.85 -10.98 8.49
CA MET A 171 1.81 -11.82 7.90
C MET A 171 1.82 -13.26 8.40
N ILE A 172 2.99 -13.85 8.66
CA ILE A 172 3.17 -15.30 8.82
C ILE A 172 3.68 -15.65 10.22
N GLU A 173 4.65 -14.88 10.75
CA GLU A 173 5.30 -15.22 12.01
C GLU A 173 4.55 -14.69 13.24
N ILE A 174 4.11 -13.43 13.20
CA ILE A 174 3.52 -12.76 14.35
C ILE A 174 2.08 -13.21 14.61
N PRO A 175 1.13 -13.17 13.64
CA PRO A 175 -0.28 -13.42 13.94
C PRO A 175 -0.58 -14.77 14.60
N PRO A 176 0.02 -15.91 14.18
CA PRO A 176 -0.22 -17.20 14.83
C PRO A 176 0.20 -17.25 16.31
N LYS A 177 1.23 -16.48 16.71
CA LYS A 177 1.66 -16.40 18.12
C LYS A 177 0.60 -15.78 19.03
N PHE A 178 -0.34 -15.03 18.45
CA PHE A 178 -1.47 -14.39 19.14
C PHE A 178 -2.80 -15.09 18.87
N ALA A 179 -2.80 -16.27 18.23
CA ALA A 179 -4.01 -17.01 17.94
C ALA A 179 -4.78 -17.35 19.22
N GLY A 180 -6.07 -16.96 19.27
CA GLY A 180 -6.95 -17.21 20.41
C GLY A 180 -6.66 -16.38 21.66
N LYS A 181 -5.70 -15.44 21.60
CA LYS A 181 -5.37 -14.59 22.74
C LYS A 181 -6.26 -13.34 22.80
N PRO A 182 -6.64 -12.89 24.00
CA PRO A 182 -7.32 -11.61 24.18
C PRO A 182 -6.35 -10.43 23.90
N PRO A 183 -6.89 -9.24 23.58
CA PRO A 183 -6.09 -8.04 23.43
C PRO A 183 -5.45 -7.59 24.75
N VAL A 184 -4.35 -6.86 24.66
CA VAL A 184 -3.67 -6.25 25.81
C VAL A 184 -4.15 -4.84 26.11
N ASN A 185 -4.88 -4.19 25.20
CA ASN A 185 -5.24 -2.79 25.34
C ASN A 185 -6.08 -2.50 26.61
N PRO A 186 -5.93 -1.29 27.20
CA PRO A 186 -6.64 -0.90 28.41
C PRO A 186 -8.18 -0.94 28.30
N GLU A 187 -8.75 -0.62 27.13
CA GLU A 187 -10.21 -0.67 26.92
C GLU A 187 -10.75 -2.08 27.17
N TRP A 188 -10.10 -3.10 26.61
CA TRP A 188 -10.46 -4.49 26.90
C TRP A 188 -10.14 -4.89 28.34
N GLN A 189 -8.98 -4.49 28.86
CA GLN A 189 -8.56 -4.93 30.19
C GLN A 189 -9.43 -4.36 31.32
N SER A 190 -10.07 -3.21 31.10
CA SER A 190 -11.01 -2.59 32.04
C SER A 190 -12.38 -3.29 32.15
N LYS A 191 -12.71 -4.22 31.24
CA LYS A 191 -13.98 -4.96 31.24
C LYS A 191 -14.12 -5.89 32.43
N THR A 192 -15.37 -6.12 32.86
CA THR A 192 -15.65 -7.02 33.99
C THR A 192 -15.34 -8.49 33.64
N PRO A 193 -15.11 -9.36 34.63
CA PRO A 193 -14.92 -10.79 34.40
C PRO A 193 -16.05 -11.44 33.57
N GLU A 194 -17.30 -11.02 33.79
CA GLU A 194 -18.47 -11.52 33.08
C GLU A 194 -18.44 -11.11 31.60
N GLU A 195 -18.11 -9.85 31.29
CA GLU A 195 -17.95 -9.38 29.91
C GLU A 195 -16.82 -10.11 29.19
N LYS A 196 -15.71 -10.37 29.89
CA LYS A 196 -14.58 -11.12 29.34
C LYS A 196 -14.96 -12.58 29.06
N ALA A 197 -15.73 -13.22 29.95
CA ALA A 197 -16.19 -14.60 29.80
C ALA A 197 -17.15 -14.78 28.61
N MET A 198 -17.91 -13.75 28.24
CA MET A 198 -18.82 -13.79 27.09
C MET A 198 -18.12 -13.71 25.72
N ARG A 199 -16.82 -13.38 25.68
CA ARG A 199 -16.08 -13.19 24.42
C ARG A 199 -15.03 -14.29 24.25
N THR A 200 -15.18 -15.05 23.16
CA THR A 200 -14.14 -15.97 22.70
C THR A 200 -13.30 -15.31 21.60
N TRP A 201 -11.98 -15.40 21.71
CA TRP A 201 -11.06 -14.90 20.69
C TRP A 201 -10.74 -16.02 19.71
N THR A 202 -10.94 -15.76 18.42
CA THR A 202 -10.65 -16.70 17.34
C THR A 202 -9.56 -16.11 16.44
N GLY A 203 -8.61 -16.96 16.01
CA GLY A 203 -7.47 -16.50 15.21
C GLY A 203 -6.75 -15.29 15.84
N ALA A 204 -6.33 -14.34 15.03
CA ALA A 204 -5.62 -13.13 15.48
C ALA A 204 -6.55 -11.95 15.83
N HIS A 205 -7.84 -12.19 16.14
CA HIS A 205 -8.77 -11.09 16.39
C HIS A 205 -8.39 -10.21 17.60
N GLY A 206 -7.80 -10.79 18.66
CA GLY A 206 -7.34 -10.00 19.82
C GLY A 206 -6.22 -9.03 19.41
N LEU A 207 -5.21 -9.53 18.69
CA LEU A 207 -4.16 -8.68 18.12
C LEU A 207 -4.73 -7.59 17.19
N ALA A 208 -5.75 -7.91 16.39
CA ALA A 208 -6.40 -6.92 15.53
C ALA A 208 -7.09 -5.80 16.31
N GLU A 209 -7.68 -6.09 17.46
CA GLU A 209 -8.24 -5.06 18.36
C GLU A 209 -7.15 -4.16 18.94
N ASP A 210 -6.00 -4.73 19.34
CA ASP A 210 -4.86 -3.92 19.80
C ASP A 210 -4.34 -2.99 18.70
N VAL A 211 -4.19 -3.49 17.47
CA VAL A 211 -3.78 -2.66 16.32
C VAL A 211 -4.77 -1.52 16.09
N ARG A 212 -6.08 -1.77 16.19
CA ARG A 212 -7.11 -0.72 16.07
C ARG A 212 -7.02 0.29 17.22
N TYR A 213 -6.84 -0.17 18.44
CA TYR A 213 -6.76 0.67 19.63
C TYR A 213 -5.54 1.60 19.56
N TYR A 214 -4.33 1.06 19.40
CA TYR A 214 -3.12 1.86 19.34
C TYR A 214 -3.07 2.73 18.06
N GLY A 215 -3.61 2.25 16.95
CA GLY A 215 -3.77 3.05 15.73
C GLY A 215 -4.71 4.25 15.92
N LYS A 216 -5.82 4.07 16.64
CA LYS A 216 -6.73 5.17 17.03
C LYS A 216 -6.02 6.15 17.96
N TRP A 217 -5.31 5.66 18.97
CA TRP A 217 -4.53 6.50 19.88
C TRP A 217 -3.50 7.34 19.12
N MET A 218 -2.72 6.73 18.22
CA MET A 218 -1.74 7.45 17.39
C MET A 218 -2.41 8.53 16.53
N ARG A 219 -3.56 8.23 15.91
CA ARG A 219 -4.30 9.22 15.12
C ARG A 219 -4.71 10.41 15.98
N ASP A 220 -5.26 10.16 17.16
CA ASP A 220 -5.76 11.21 18.06
C ASP A 220 -4.60 12.07 18.59
N GLU A 221 -3.43 11.46 18.88
CA GLU A 221 -2.23 12.21 19.26
C GLU A 221 -1.62 13.00 18.09
N ALA A 222 -1.64 12.45 16.87
CA ALA A 222 -1.22 13.18 15.69
C ALA A 222 -2.12 14.41 15.46
N GLU A 223 -3.44 14.27 15.62
CA GLU A 223 -4.37 15.41 15.51
C GLU A 223 -4.05 16.50 16.53
N LYS A 224 -3.71 16.15 17.78
CA LYS A 224 -3.27 17.13 18.78
C LYS A 224 -1.98 17.84 18.39
N ARG A 225 -0.97 17.09 17.91
CA ARG A 225 0.38 17.62 17.61
C ARG A 225 0.45 18.44 16.34
N ILE A 226 -0.20 17.98 15.28
CA ILE A 226 -0.07 18.55 13.93
C ILE A 226 -1.41 18.88 13.26
N GLY A 227 -2.55 18.61 13.89
CA GLY A 227 -3.86 18.91 13.30
C GLY A 227 -4.09 20.39 13.00
N HIS A 228 -3.47 21.28 13.78
CA HIS A 228 -3.49 22.73 13.53
C HIS A 228 -2.83 23.12 12.18
N LEU A 229 -1.96 22.26 11.60
CA LEU A 229 -1.38 22.45 10.27
C LEU A 229 -2.36 22.16 9.13
N TYR A 230 -3.57 21.68 9.45
CA TYR A 230 -4.66 21.33 8.55
C TYR A 230 -5.92 22.14 8.92
N PRO A 231 -5.94 23.45 8.59
CA PRO A 231 -7.02 24.34 8.99
C PRO A 231 -8.35 23.92 8.35
N LYS A 232 -9.45 24.39 8.95
CA LYS A 232 -10.78 24.26 8.36
C LYS A 232 -11.16 25.54 7.63
N ILE A 233 -11.78 25.41 6.47
CA ILE A 233 -12.32 26.51 5.67
C ILE A 233 -13.83 26.50 5.78
N GLU A 234 -14.41 27.62 6.17
CA GLU A 234 -15.85 27.82 6.15
C GLU A 234 -16.31 28.14 4.72
N ILE A 235 -17.34 27.43 4.25
CA ILE A 235 -17.92 27.70 2.92
C ILE A 235 -18.92 28.84 3.06
N THR A 236 -18.52 30.03 2.60
CA THR A 236 -19.30 31.26 2.74
C THR A 236 -20.36 31.41 1.65
N LYS A 237 -21.28 32.37 1.83
CA LYS A 237 -22.32 32.70 0.84
C LYS A 237 -21.72 33.21 -0.46
N GLU A 238 -20.66 33.99 -0.38
CA GLU A 238 -19.93 34.56 -1.52
C GLU A 238 -19.29 33.44 -2.34
N MET A 239 -18.68 32.46 -1.68
CA MET A 239 -18.14 31.27 -2.36
C MET A 239 -19.24 30.50 -3.09
N VAL A 240 -20.42 30.35 -2.49
CA VAL A 240 -21.56 29.65 -3.11
C VAL A 240 -22.14 30.43 -4.30
N GLN A 241 -22.12 31.77 -4.27
CA GLN A 241 -22.54 32.59 -5.41
C GLN A 241 -21.64 32.36 -6.63
N GLU A 242 -20.32 32.27 -6.43
CA GLU A 242 -19.37 31.96 -7.51
C GLU A 242 -19.34 30.48 -7.90
N ARG A 243 -19.59 29.59 -6.93
CA ARG A 243 -19.51 28.13 -7.05
C ARG A 243 -20.79 27.49 -6.50
N PRO A 244 -21.88 27.45 -7.29
CA PRO A 244 -23.16 26.89 -6.86
C PRO A 244 -23.09 25.41 -6.43
N ASP A 245 -22.09 24.65 -6.88
CA ASP A 245 -21.83 23.28 -6.45
C ASP A 245 -21.52 23.15 -4.95
N LEU A 246 -21.08 24.24 -4.32
CA LEU A 246 -20.79 24.32 -2.89
C LEU A 246 -22.02 24.54 -2.01
N LYS A 247 -23.22 24.76 -2.58
CA LYS A 247 -24.44 25.10 -1.83
C LYS A 247 -24.74 24.14 -0.67
N LYS A 248 -24.48 22.84 -0.87
CA LYS A 248 -24.68 21.80 0.15
C LYS A 248 -23.74 21.90 1.37
N TYR A 249 -22.68 22.70 1.26
CA TYR A 249 -21.70 22.93 2.31
C TYR A 249 -21.79 24.34 2.91
N GLU A 250 -22.73 25.19 2.47
CA GLU A 250 -22.88 26.55 2.99
C GLU A 250 -22.93 26.57 4.52
N GLY A 251 -22.05 27.36 5.15
CA GLY A 251 -21.90 27.46 6.61
C GLY A 251 -21.15 26.30 7.28
N GLN A 252 -20.74 25.27 6.53
CA GLN A 252 -19.93 24.16 7.05
C GLN A 252 -18.44 24.49 6.98
N LYS A 253 -17.69 23.95 7.95
CA LYS A 253 -16.23 24.05 8.03
C LYS A 253 -15.60 22.76 7.51
N LEU A 254 -15.02 22.81 6.31
CA LEU A 254 -14.37 21.67 5.67
C LEU A 254 -12.88 21.64 6.02
N THR A 255 -12.36 20.50 6.43
CA THR A 255 -10.94 20.32 6.75
C THR A 255 -10.10 20.32 5.47
N VAL A 256 -9.03 21.11 5.43
CA VAL A 256 -8.06 21.05 4.33
C VAL A 256 -7.24 19.77 4.44
N ILE A 257 -7.23 18.98 3.36
CA ILE A 257 -6.53 17.68 3.29
C ILE A 257 -5.36 17.66 2.32
N ALA A 258 -5.30 18.60 1.37
CA ALA A 258 -4.13 18.73 0.49
C ALA A 258 -3.99 20.15 -0.08
N TRP A 259 -2.77 20.48 -0.48
CA TRP A 259 -2.41 21.67 -1.23
C TRP A 259 -1.70 21.24 -2.51
N LEU A 260 -2.10 21.81 -3.64
CA LEU A 260 -1.51 21.51 -4.94
C LEU A 260 -0.59 22.67 -5.34
N TRP A 261 0.70 22.38 -5.46
CA TRP A 261 1.75 23.38 -5.71
C TRP A 261 2.36 23.21 -7.09
N ALA A 262 2.71 24.33 -7.73
CA ALA A 262 3.66 24.37 -8.84
C ALA A 262 5.02 24.86 -8.31
N ARG A 263 6.11 24.27 -8.82
CA ARG A 263 7.43 24.93 -8.75
C ARG A 263 7.41 26.18 -9.62
N THR A 264 8.20 27.19 -9.27
CA THR A 264 8.30 28.42 -10.06
C THR A 264 9.75 28.73 -10.42
N VAL A 265 9.96 29.49 -11.50
CA VAL A 265 11.25 30.10 -11.88
C VAL A 265 11.01 31.55 -12.34
N LYS A 266 12.04 32.39 -12.41
CA LYS A 266 11.88 33.74 -12.97
C LYS A 266 11.54 33.68 -14.46
N SER A 267 10.83 34.70 -14.94
CA SER A 267 10.56 34.82 -16.37
C SER A 267 11.87 35.12 -17.13
N PRO A 268 12.12 34.46 -18.28
CA PRO A 268 13.24 34.82 -19.15
C PRO A 268 12.97 36.13 -19.90
N ASN A 269 11.72 36.62 -19.91
CA ASN A 269 11.37 37.88 -20.55
C ASN A 269 11.67 39.05 -19.59
N PRO A 270 12.54 40.01 -19.97
CA PRO A 270 12.89 41.16 -19.13
C PRO A 270 11.70 41.96 -18.61
N ALA A 271 10.61 42.05 -19.39
CA ALA A 271 9.39 42.77 -18.98
C ALA A 271 8.71 42.15 -17.75
N PHE A 272 8.95 40.86 -17.49
CA PHE A 272 8.37 40.11 -16.37
C PHE A 272 9.44 39.45 -15.50
N ALA A 273 10.68 39.96 -15.51
CA ALA A 273 11.81 39.33 -14.82
C ALA A 273 11.57 39.10 -13.32
N ASN A 274 10.73 39.92 -12.68
CA ASN A 274 10.40 39.79 -11.27
C ASN A 274 9.32 38.73 -10.98
N VAL A 275 8.56 38.32 -12.00
CA VAL A 275 7.46 37.35 -11.87
C VAL A 275 8.01 35.94 -11.77
N GLU A 276 7.50 35.20 -10.78
CA GLU A 276 7.75 33.78 -10.63
C GLU A 276 6.74 32.97 -11.43
N VAL A 277 7.17 32.42 -12.55
CA VAL A 277 6.32 31.70 -13.49
C VAL A 277 6.13 30.24 -13.03
N PRO A 278 4.90 29.71 -13.00
CA PRO A 278 4.63 28.35 -12.55
C PRO A 278 5.02 27.31 -13.61
N LEU A 279 5.64 26.23 -13.16
CA LEU A 279 6.00 25.04 -13.95
C LEU A 279 4.97 23.94 -13.72
N ALA A 280 3.75 24.14 -14.24
CA ALA A 280 2.65 23.20 -14.11
C ALA A 280 2.52 22.35 -15.38
N SER A 281 2.62 21.01 -15.26
CA SER A 281 2.43 20.07 -16.37
C SER A 281 0.96 19.77 -16.68
N SER A 282 0.06 20.20 -15.80
CA SER A 282 -1.38 20.17 -15.99
C SER A 282 -2.04 21.15 -15.03
N PHE A 283 -3.12 21.77 -15.46
CA PHE A 283 -4.05 22.49 -14.62
C PHE A 283 -5.31 21.69 -14.30
N MET A 284 -5.42 20.44 -14.78
CA MET A 284 -6.57 19.59 -14.51
C MET A 284 -6.51 19.01 -13.09
N LEU A 285 -7.57 19.21 -12.31
CA LEU A 285 -7.69 18.71 -10.93
C LEU A 285 -8.47 17.39 -10.87
N SER A 286 -9.53 17.26 -11.68
CA SER A 286 -10.36 16.07 -11.76
C SER A 286 -10.90 15.88 -13.17
N THR A 287 -10.74 14.67 -13.70
CA THR A 287 -11.27 14.24 -15.01
C THR A 287 -12.50 13.34 -14.88
N LYS A 288 -13.00 13.13 -13.65
CA LYS A 288 -14.15 12.27 -13.40
C LYS A 288 -15.41 12.93 -13.96
N LEU A 289 -16.13 12.21 -14.82
CA LEU A 289 -17.39 12.67 -15.42
C LEU A 289 -18.39 13.13 -14.34
N GLY A 290 -18.90 14.36 -14.49
CA GLY A 290 -19.82 14.99 -13.54
C GLY A 290 -19.16 15.54 -12.27
N LYS A 291 -17.83 15.43 -12.15
CA LYS A 291 -17.02 15.99 -11.06
C LYS A 291 -15.73 16.60 -11.62
N GLU A 292 -15.79 17.17 -12.82
CA GLU A 292 -14.66 17.82 -13.46
C GLU A 292 -14.29 19.10 -12.71
N ALA A 293 -12.99 19.34 -12.54
CA ALA A 293 -12.47 20.55 -11.91
C ALA A 293 -11.09 20.88 -12.47
N TYR A 294 -10.78 22.17 -12.58
CA TYR A 294 -9.50 22.64 -13.09
C TYR A 294 -9.06 23.97 -12.47
N VAL A 295 -7.77 24.25 -12.57
CA VAL A 295 -7.16 25.52 -12.21
C VAL A 295 -7.17 26.44 -13.42
N GLU A 296 -7.65 27.66 -13.25
CA GLU A 296 -7.63 28.71 -14.26
C GLU A 296 -6.68 29.82 -13.79
N PRO A 297 -5.55 30.04 -14.47
CA PRO A 297 -4.72 31.22 -14.24
C PRO A 297 -5.44 32.47 -14.75
N VAL A 298 -5.53 33.48 -13.90
CA VAL A 298 -6.05 34.80 -14.23
C VAL A 298 -4.88 35.79 -14.19
N VAL A 299 -4.61 36.45 -15.32
CA VAL A 299 -3.52 37.41 -15.48
C VAL A 299 -4.10 38.82 -15.40
N GLU A 300 -3.67 39.59 -14.42
CA GLU A 300 -4.17 40.93 -14.08
C GLU A 300 -2.98 41.79 -13.62
N ASP A 301 -2.88 43.03 -14.11
CA ASP A 301 -1.90 44.05 -13.68
C ASP A 301 -0.43 43.60 -13.62
N GLY A 302 0.01 42.81 -14.62
CA GLY A 302 1.39 42.30 -14.67
C GLY A 302 1.69 41.18 -13.68
N HIS A 303 0.67 40.67 -12.99
CA HIS A 303 0.73 39.53 -12.08
C HIS A 303 -0.26 38.44 -12.50
N TYR A 304 -0.23 37.30 -11.79
CA TYR A 304 -1.23 36.26 -11.97
C TYR A 304 -1.67 35.66 -10.64
N ARG A 305 -2.91 35.18 -10.63
CA ARG A 305 -3.49 34.37 -9.56
C ARG A 305 -4.14 33.12 -10.14
N PHE A 306 -4.24 32.09 -9.33
CA PHE A 306 -4.95 30.87 -9.70
C PHE A 306 -6.35 30.90 -9.13
N THR A 307 -7.33 30.47 -9.92
CA THR A 307 -8.71 30.24 -9.47
C THR A 307 -9.11 28.81 -9.78
N VAL A 308 -10.06 28.25 -9.01
CA VAL A 308 -10.58 26.92 -9.29
C VAL A 308 -11.96 27.00 -9.93
N LYS A 309 -12.10 26.34 -11.07
CA LYS A 309 -13.35 26.21 -11.82
C LYS A 309 -13.84 24.75 -11.79
N VAL A 310 -15.16 24.57 -11.77
CA VAL A 310 -15.83 23.27 -11.85
C VAL A 310 -16.54 23.13 -13.19
N GLY A 311 -16.56 21.91 -13.71
CA GLY A 311 -17.07 21.59 -15.03
C GLY A 311 -15.96 21.48 -16.07
N LYS A 312 -16.37 21.39 -17.34
CA LYS A 312 -15.45 21.22 -18.45
C LYS A 312 -14.80 22.56 -18.82
N PRO A 313 -13.47 22.61 -18.94
CA PRO A 313 -12.80 23.82 -19.41
C PRO A 313 -13.20 24.14 -20.85
N LYS A 314 -13.18 25.43 -21.20
CA LYS A 314 -13.40 25.89 -22.58
C LYS A 314 -12.33 25.35 -23.53
N ASP A 315 -11.08 25.37 -23.09
CA ASP A 315 -9.94 24.78 -23.80
C ASP A 315 -9.39 23.62 -22.97
N ALA A 316 -9.83 22.41 -23.29
CA ALA A 316 -9.43 21.21 -22.57
C ALA A 316 -7.95 20.85 -22.77
N GLU A 317 -7.38 21.16 -23.95
CA GLU A 317 -6.01 20.80 -24.25
C GLU A 317 -5.03 21.74 -23.54
N ALA A 318 -5.33 23.05 -23.51
CA ALA A 318 -4.54 24.01 -22.74
C ALA A 318 -4.52 23.67 -21.24
N VAL A 319 -5.68 23.36 -20.66
CA VAL A 319 -5.75 22.99 -19.22
C VAL A 319 -5.05 21.66 -18.96
N LYS A 320 -5.15 20.68 -19.85
CA LYS A 320 -4.47 19.39 -19.72
C LYS A 320 -2.95 19.54 -19.72
N ASN A 321 -2.41 20.43 -20.56
CA ASN A 321 -0.96 20.65 -20.70
C ASN A 321 -0.41 21.69 -19.70
N GLY A 322 -1.28 22.55 -19.15
CA GLY A 322 -0.87 23.62 -18.26
C GLY A 322 0.11 24.59 -18.93
N THR A 323 1.28 24.75 -18.34
CA THR A 323 2.40 25.54 -18.92
C THR A 323 3.39 24.68 -19.70
N LYS A 324 3.12 23.38 -19.87
CA LYS A 324 4.03 22.46 -20.56
C LYS A 324 3.98 22.66 -22.07
N LEU A 325 5.15 22.70 -22.72
CA LEU A 325 5.26 22.72 -24.18
C LEU A 325 5.55 21.35 -24.79
N SER A 326 6.42 20.56 -24.17
CA SER A 326 6.85 19.27 -24.74
C SER A 326 7.48 18.35 -23.69
N ARG A 327 7.94 17.16 -24.12
CA ARG A 327 8.67 16.22 -23.27
C ARG A 327 9.93 16.87 -22.66
N GLY A 328 10.36 16.41 -21.49
CA GLY A 328 11.49 16.99 -20.75
C GLY A 328 11.07 18.26 -20.01
N ALA A 329 12.00 19.04 -19.46
CA ALA A 329 11.67 20.24 -18.68
C ALA A 329 11.44 21.48 -19.58
N ASN A 330 10.50 21.41 -20.53
CA ASN A 330 10.19 22.54 -21.42
C ASN A 330 8.80 23.10 -21.11
N PHE A 331 8.75 24.39 -20.80
CA PHE A 331 7.54 25.10 -20.37
C PHE A 331 7.43 26.45 -21.08
N GLN A 332 6.28 27.11 -20.98
CA GLN A 332 6.07 28.46 -21.48
C GLN A 332 5.79 29.43 -20.33
N CYS A 333 6.27 30.65 -20.47
CA CYS A 333 5.95 31.73 -19.56
C CYS A 333 4.45 32.04 -19.60
N LEU A 334 3.75 31.88 -18.47
CA LEU A 334 2.33 32.19 -18.36
C LEU A 334 2.02 33.66 -18.69
N MET A 335 2.97 34.57 -18.43
CA MET A 335 2.80 36.01 -18.64
C MET A 335 3.07 36.44 -20.09
N SER A 336 4.15 35.91 -20.69
CA SER A 336 4.68 36.40 -21.97
C SER A 336 4.60 35.41 -23.12
N GLY A 337 4.21 34.16 -22.86
CA GLY A 337 4.29 33.05 -23.82
C GLY A 337 5.72 32.60 -24.15
N THR A 338 6.75 33.26 -23.61
CA THR A 338 8.15 32.97 -23.93
C THR A 338 8.52 31.54 -23.50
N PRO A 339 9.08 30.71 -24.39
CA PRO A 339 9.55 29.38 -24.02
C PRO A 339 10.66 29.41 -22.96
N MET A 340 10.54 28.53 -21.97
CA MET A 340 11.53 28.26 -20.93
C MET A 340 12.08 26.85 -21.14
N SER A 341 13.32 26.78 -21.61
CA SER A 341 14.00 25.52 -21.88
C SER A 341 14.41 24.80 -20.58
N GLY A 342 14.68 23.50 -20.69
CA GLY A 342 15.19 22.73 -19.56
C GLY A 342 16.51 23.24 -19.00
N ASP A 343 17.40 23.77 -19.83
CA ASP A 343 18.68 24.35 -19.37
C ASP A 343 18.47 25.63 -18.56
N TYR A 344 17.53 26.49 -18.99
CA TYR A 344 17.16 27.69 -18.24
C TYR A 344 16.56 27.32 -16.87
N ILE A 345 15.62 26.37 -16.83
CA ILE A 345 15.00 25.93 -15.56
C ILE A 345 16.04 25.31 -14.62
N ARG A 346 17.01 24.55 -15.16
CA ARG A 346 18.12 24.01 -14.38
C ARG A 346 19.03 25.11 -13.85
N SER A 347 19.35 26.14 -14.64
CA SER A 347 20.21 27.24 -14.18
C SER A 347 19.52 28.08 -13.10
N GLU A 348 18.22 28.33 -13.23
CA GLU A 348 17.40 28.99 -12.19
C GLU A 348 17.40 28.19 -10.89
N GLY A 349 17.16 26.87 -10.96
CA GLY A 349 17.20 25.98 -9.80
C GLY A 349 18.56 25.93 -9.12
N LYS A 350 19.64 25.76 -9.89
CA LYS A 350 21.02 25.78 -9.37
C LYS A 350 21.40 27.13 -8.74
N SER A 351 20.80 28.21 -9.20
CA SER A 351 21.01 29.56 -8.64
C SER A 351 20.13 29.86 -7.44
N GLY A 352 19.34 28.89 -6.94
CA GLY A 352 18.45 29.08 -5.79
C GLY A 352 17.21 29.93 -6.10
N ARG A 353 16.89 30.17 -7.37
CA ARG A 353 15.73 30.99 -7.80
C ARG A 353 14.48 30.17 -8.10
N MET A 354 14.45 28.91 -7.67
CA MET A 354 13.27 28.05 -7.82
C MET A 354 12.33 28.20 -6.62
N GLY A 355 11.14 28.73 -6.86
CA GLY A 355 10.12 28.95 -5.85
C GLY A 355 8.99 27.92 -5.88
N THR A 356 7.88 28.27 -5.23
CA THR A 356 6.64 27.50 -5.20
C THR A 356 5.42 28.41 -5.17
N ARG A 357 4.37 28.05 -5.91
CA ARG A 357 3.08 28.77 -5.94
C ARG A 357 1.92 27.81 -5.70
N LEU A 358 1.00 28.19 -4.80
CA LEU A 358 -0.20 27.41 -4.51
C LEU A 358 -1.20 27.54 -5.67
N MET A 359 -1.61 26.41 -6.24
CA MET A 359 -2.55 26.35 -7.37
C MET A 359 -3.99 26.09 -6.94
N ALA A 360 -4.17 25.20 -5.96
CA ALA A 360 -5.48 24.84 -5.44
C ALA A 360 -5.37 24.26 -4.03
N VAL A 361 -6.45 24.39 -3.28
CA VAL A 361 -6.64 23.78 -1.96
C VAL A 361 -7.67 22.67 -2.10
N VAL A 362 -7.43 21.53 -1.46
CA VAL A 362 -8.35 20.39 -1.44
C VAL A 362 -8.90 20.25 -0.03
N ALA A 363 -10.21 20.35 0.11
CA ALA A 363 -10.92 20.14 1.36
C ALA A 363 -11.70 18.82 1.34
N ASP A 364 -11.87 18.22 2.52
CA ASP A 364 -12.63 17.00 2.73
C ASP A 364 -14.13 17.33 2.78
N GLY A 365 -14.84 16.93 1.72
CA GLY A 365 -16.29 16.99 1.67
C GLY A 365 -16.91 15.63 1.95
N ASN A 366 -18.23 15.58 2.12
CA ASN A 366 -18.95 14.31 2.32
C ASN A 366 -18.69 13.30 1.18
N ARG A 367 -17.75 12.37 1.41
CA ARG A 367 -17.30 11.33 0.46
C ARG A 367 -16.78 11.88 -0.88
N GLU A 368 -16.24 13.09 -0.89
CA GLU A 368 -15.66 13.70 -2.07
C GLU A 368 -14.60 14.73 -1.74
N ARG A 369 -13.77 15.06 -2.73
CA ARG A 369 -12.80 16.15 -2.64
C ARG A 369 -13.45 17.42 -3.15
N VAL A 370 -13.34 18.49 -2.37
CA VAL A 370 -13.78 19.83 -2.74
C VAL A 370 -12.54 20.65 -3.11
N TYR A 371 -12.47 21.13 -4.35
CA TYR A 371 -11.37 21.96 -4.82
C TYR A 371 -11.73 23.45 -4.67
N LEU A 372 -10.86 24.18 -3.96
CA LEU A 372 -11.04 25.58 -3.59
C LEU A 372 -9.90 26.45 -4.14
N THR A 373 -10.25 27.69 -4.48
CA THR A 373 -9.31 28.73 -4.89
C THR A 373 -8.31 29.02 -3.76
N PRO A 374 -7.00 29.14 -4.04
CA PRO A 374 -6.01 29.55 -3.05
C PRO A 374 -6.31 30.93 -2.47
N THR A 375 -6.16 31.08 -1.16
CA THR A 375 -6.14 32.39 -0.48
C THR A 375 -4.80 32.63 0.20
N LEU A 376 -4.48 33.90 0.47
CA LEU A 376 -3.23 34.26 1.12
C LEU A 376 -3.14 33.72 2.55
N GLU A 377 -4.26 33.67 3.29
CA GLU A 377 -4.28 33.10 4.63
C GLU A 377 -3.91 31.61 4.59
N ILE A 378 -4.49 30.85 3.64
CA ILE A 378 -4.21 29.43 3.49
C ILE A 378 -2.76 29.19 3.03
N GLU A 379 -2.25 30.01 2.11
CA GLU A 379 -0.85 29.93 1.70
C GLU A 379 0.10 30.22 2.87
N THR A 380 -0.25 31.17 3.74
CA THR A 380 0.53 31.51 4.95
C THR A 380 0.53 30.35 5.94
N VAL A 381 -0.65 29.83 6.31
CA VAL A 381 -0.75 28.62 7.15
C VAL A 381 -0.05 27.44 6.51
N ALA A 382 -0.03 27.38 5.17
CA ALA A 382 0.67 26.32 4.47
C ALA A 382 2.20 26.32 4.74
N ARG A 383 2.76 27.46 5.12
CA ARG A 383 4.20 27.70 5.35
C ARG A 383 4.59 27.77 6.84
N THR A 384 3.66 27.74 7.79
CA THR A 384 3.96 27.81 9.23
C THR A 384 4.46 26.50 9.84
N ALA A 385 4.53 25.41 9.07
CA ALA A 385 4.96 24.13 9.59
C ALA A 385 6.47 24.14 9.90
N GLU A 386 6.83 23.87 11.15
CA GLU A 386 8.23 23.80 11.58
C GLU A 386 8.59 22.36 11.97
N PRO A 387 9.39 21.64 11.15
CA PRO A 387 9.82 20.30 11.49
C PRO A 387 10.93 20.33 12.56
N THR A 388 10.85 19.41 13.53
CA THR A 388 11.87 19.23 14.58
C THR A 388 13.09 18.44 14.11
N TRP A 389 12.95 17.69 13.02
CA TRP A 389 14.00 16.88 12.42
C TRP A 389 13.91 16.90 10.89
N MET A 390 15.06 16.72 10.22
CA MET A 390 15.14 16.61 8.76
C MET A 390 16.14 15.52 8.36
N PRO A 391 15.91 14.80 7.23
CA PRO A 391 16.85 13.81 6.75
C PRO A 391 18.16 14.48 6.30
N GLU A 392 19.26 13.95 6.82
CA GLU A 392 20.61 14.36 6.48
C GLU A 392 21.14 13.60 5.25
N GLY A 393 22.25 14.09 4.71
CA GLY A 393 22.96 13.46 3.59
C GLY A 393 22.63 14.08 2.23
N SER A 394 23.62 14.00 1.34
CA SER A 394 23.52 14.47 -0.03
C SER A 394 23.20 13.33 -1.00
N PHE A 395 22.63 13.68 -2.14
CA PHE A 395 22.56 12.73 -3.26
C PHE A 395 23.95 12.49 -3.84
N VAL A 396 24.11 11.35 -4.51
CA VAL A 396 25.24 11.17 -5.43
C VAL A 396 25.09 12.13 -6.59
N GLU A 397 26.12 12.95 -6.85
CA GLU A 397 26.14 13.90 -7.96
C GLU A 397 26.43 13.22 -9.32
N ASP A 398 25.62 12.22 -9.70
CA ASP A 398 25.64 11.63 -11.04
C ASP A 398 24.49 12.18 -11.89
N ALA A 399 24.81 13.05 -12.85
CA ALA A 399 23.82 13.64 -13.75
C ALA A 399 23.12 12.60 -14.64
N ARG A 400 23.74 11.43 -14.89
CA ARG A 400 23.15 10.33 -15.67
C ARG A 400 22.03 9.62 -14.92
N ALA A 401 22.02 9.73 -13.59
CA ALA A 401 20.97 9.18 -12.74
C ALA A 401 19.73 10.10 -12.63
N PHE A 402 19.64 11.17 -13.44
CA PHE A 402 18.54 12.14 -13.43
C PHE A 402 18.24 12.68 -12.03
N THR A 403 19.30 12.93 -11.26
CA THR A 403 19.17 13.27 -9.84
C THR A 403 18.59 14.67 -9.65
N PRO A 404 17.85 14.91 -8.55
CA PRO A 404 17.34 16.24 -8.19
C PRO A 404 18.43 17.34 -8.13
N CYS A 405 19.70 16.97 -7.96
CA CYS A 405 20.86 17.87 -7.98
C CYS A 405 20.94 18.75 -9.22
N ILE A 406 20.44 18.29 -10.38
CA ILE A 406 20.46 19.08 -11.62
C ILE A 406 19.62 20.36 -11.52
N TYR A 407 18.69 20.42 -10.55
CA TYR A 407 17.86 21.57 -10.21
C TYR A 407 18.28 22.27 -8.90
N GLY A 408 19.47 21.99 -8.37
CA GLY A 408 19.97 22.59 -7.12
C GLY A 408 19.50 21.90 -5.83
N LEU A 409 18.73 20.81 -5.92
CA LEU A 409 18.26 20.05 -4.76
C LEU A 409 19.32 19.00 -4.37
N LYS A 410 20.29 19.40 -3.54
CA LYS A 410 21.48 18.58 -3.24
C LYS A 410 21.35 17.57 -2.09
N GLU A 411 20.31 17.68 -1.28
CA GLU A 411 20.18 16.95 -0.01
C GLU A 411 18.79 16.32 0.11
N TRP A 412 18.68 15.21 0.84
CA TRP A 412 17.43 14.47 0.99
C TRP A 412 16.29 15.34 1.53
N ARG A 413 16.58 16.28 2.43
CA ARG A 413 15.58 17.22 2.97
C ARG A 413 14.90 18.09 1.90
N HIS A 414 15.56 18.36 0.77
CA HIS A 414 15.02 19.22 -0.28
C HIS A 414 13.87 18.58 -1.08
N LEU A 415 13.63 17.27 -0.92
CA LEU A 415 12.52 16.56 -1.58
C LEU A 415 11.18 16.73 -0.86
N PHE A 416 11.19 17.26 0.36
CA PHE A 416 10.03 17.38 1.20
C PHE A 416 9.71 18.85 1.47
N THR A 417 8.42 19.15 1.55
CA THR A 417 7.97 20.40 2.16
C THR A 417 8.15 20.33 3.67
N GLN A 418 8.27 21.48 4.35
CA GLN A 418 8.36 21.53 5.81
C GLN A 418 7.17 20.83 6.50
N ARG A 419 5.95 20.97 5.96
CA ARG A 419 4.77 20.22 6.45
C ARG A 419 4.92 18.72 6.30
N GLN A 420 5.43 18.23 5.16
CA GLN A 420 5.68 16.79 4.98
C GLN A 420 6.70 16.27 6.00
N LEU A 421 7.77 17.02 6.25
CA LEU A 421 8.77 16.66 7.26
C LEU A 421 8.16 16.63 8.67
N ALA A 422 7.40 17.66 9.05
CA ALA A 422 6.74 17.73 10.34
C ALA A 422 5.76 16.55 10.55
N ALA A 423 4.97 16.23 9.53
CA ALA A 423 4.02 15.12 9.57
C ALA A 423 4.72 13.76 9.64
N LEU A 424 5.71 13.50 8.77
CA LEU A 424 6.45 12.23 8.74
C LEU A 424 7.21 11.99 10.04
N THR A 425 7.86 13.03 10.58
CA THR A 425 8.57 12.96 11.87
C THR A 425 7.59 12.66 12.99
N THR A 426 6.47 13.39 13.07
CA THR A 426 5.43 13.16 14.09
C THR A 426 4.91 11.73 14.04
N PHE A 427 4.61 11.18 12.85
CA PHE A 427 4.15 9.79 12.74
C PHE A 427 5.25 8.79 13.11
N SER A 428 6.50 9.04 12.73
CA SER A 428 7.63 8.19 13.11
C SER A 428 7.81 8.12 14.63
N ASP A 429 7.73 9.26 15.32
CA ASP A 429 7.84 9.35 16.78
C ASP A 429 6.64 8.64 17.45
N LEU A 430 5.42 8.89 16.96
CA LEU A 430 4.22 8.26 17.49
C LEU A 430 4.21 6.74 17.34
N VAL A 431 4.85 6.17 16.32
CA VAL A 431 5.02 4.71 16.19
C VAL A 431 5.87 4.17 17.34
N GLN A 432 6.96 4.85 17.71
CA GLN A 432 7.81 4.43 18.83
C GLN A 432 7.07 4.56 20.15
N GLU A 433 6.33 5.66 20.35
CA GLU A 433 5.52 5.84 21.56
C GLU A 433 4.38 4.81 21.68
N ALA A 434 3.71 4.51 20.56
CA ALA A 434 2.66 3.48 20.51
C ALA A 434 3.23 2.11 20.88
N ARG A 435 4.43 1.80 20.38
CA ARG A 435 5.15 0.57 20.76
C ARG A 435 5.43 0.54 22.27
N CYS A 436 6.00 1.59 22.86
CA CYS A 436 6.27 1.63 24.29
C CYS A 436 4.98 1.48 25.13
N ARG A 437 3.87 2.07 24.68
CA ARG A 437 2.56 1.88 25.31
C ARG A 437 2.09 0.44 25.24
N ALA A 438 2.14 -0.16 24.05
CA ALA A 438 1.75 -1.56 23.85
C ALA A 438 2.60 -2.51 24.69
N GLU A 439 3.91 -2.28 24.79
CA GLU A 439 4.81 -3.06 25.64
C GLU A 439 4.44 -2.95 27.13
N ARG A 440 4.21 -1.73 27.64
CA ARG A 440 3.80 -1.50 29.02
C ARG A 440 2.45 -2.14 29.34
N ASP A 441 1.47 -1.96 28.46
CA ASP A 441 0.12 -2.48 28.66
C ASP A 441 0.14 -4.03 28.58
N ALA A 442 0.97 -4.62 27.70
CA ALA A 442 1.19 -6.07 27.66
C ALA A 442 1.81 -6.60 28.98
N GLN A 443 2.84 -5.94 29.51
CA GLN A 443 3.48 -6.32 30.78
C GLN A 443 2.49 -6.34 31.96
N ALA A 444 1.45 -5.52 31.93
CA ALA A 444 0.41 -5.49 32.96
C ALA A 444 -0.58 -6.68 32.88
N THR A 445 -0.58 -7.45 31.79
CA THR A 445 -1.61 -8.48 31.51
C THR A 445 -1.15 -9.92 31.65
N SER A 446 0.11 -10.16 32.03
CA SER A 446 0.74 -11.51 32.07
C SER A 446 0.64 -12.29 30.74
N LEU A 447 0.31 -11.61 29.63
CA LEU A 447 0.31 -12.18 28.29
C LEU A 447 1.74 -12.11 27.72
N PRO A 448 2.17 -13.13 26.95
CA PRO A 448 3.53 -13.22 26.44
C PRO A 448 3.89 -12.20 25.37
#